data_AF-C0PHD0-F1
#
_entry.id   AF-C0PHD0-F1
#
_cell.length_a   1.000
_cell.length_b   1.000
_cell.length_c   1.000
_cell.angle_alpha   90.00
_cell.angle_beta   90.00
_cell.angle_gamma   90.00
#
_symmetry.space_group_name_H-M   'P 1'
#
loop_
_entity.id
_entity.type
_entity.pdbx_description
1 polymer ?
#
loop_
_entity_poly.entity_id
_entity_poly.type
_entity_poly.pdbx_seq_one_letter_code
_entity_poly.pdbx_strand_id
1 'polypeptide(L)'
;MRWVEESIRIRRAAEPVELIEAVKKLRKAFTREEKTRKGLPLELKQKVSLEILQRLHDLGEGSNTTEQQEAVEAWRVGKLKDMRSASSKNLSNFGLSSEDSRMLKRALEFNWQRILEDIGLWIPPTIYHIEHDDKPENEPEDEEIIPGPPLPPECNTELHTDYGGTAVRWGLTHHKESAADCCQACIDQAKRARPGALKCNIWVYCPSEYGCYSPDKYEHKHQECWLKQADHPRLNFKDRYPEPYRDSHPTAPVVVPWMSGVITA
;
A
#
# COMPACT_ATOMS: atom_id res chain seq x y z
N MET A 1 44.21 -40.92 4.65
CA MET A 1 44.57 -40.52 3.27
C MET A 1 43.47 -40.83 2.26
N ARG A 2 43.03 -42.09 2.11
CA ARG A 2 41.99 -42.50 1.12
C ARG A 2 40.67 -41.69 1.15
N TRP A 3 40.15 -41.40 2.34
CA TRP A 3 38.91 -40.61 2.51
C TRP A 3 39.04 -39.15 2.06
N VAL A 4 40.23 -38.57 2.20
CA VAL A 4 40.52 -37.19 1.78
C VAL A 4 40.55 -37.12 0.25
N GLU A 5 41.18 -38.09 -0.40
CA GLU A 5 41.22 -38.21 -1.87
C GLU A 5 39.84 -38.47 -2.48
N GLU A 6 39.04 -39.34 -1.85
CA GLU A 6 37.65 -39.62 -2.24
C GLU A 6 36.79 -38.35 -2.15
N SER A 7 36.90 -37.61 -1.04
CA SER A 7 36.21 -36.33 -0.85
C SER A 7 36.63 -35.29 -1.89
N ILE A 8 37.93 -35.19 -2.23
CA ILE A 8 38.41 -34.27 -3.26
C ILE A 8 37.85 -34.64 -4.63
N ARG A 9 37.80 -35.94 -4.95
CA ARG A 9 37.18 -36.44 -6.20
C ARG A 9 35.71 -36.08 -6.30
N ILE A 10 34.94 -36.30 -5.23
CA ILE A 10 33.50 -35.97 -5.20
C ILE A 10 33.28 -34.47 -5.40
N ARG A 11 34.06 -33.62 -4.72
CA ARG A 11 33.95 -32.15 -4.89
C ARG A 11 34.28 -31.67 -6.31
N ARG A 12 35.28 -32.27 -6.95
CA ARG A 12 35.63 -31.95 -8.36
C ARG A 12 34.57 -32.44 -9.34
N ALA A 13 33.99 -33.61 -9.11
CA ALA A 13 32.93 -34.15 -9.98
C ALA A 13 31.60 -33.40 -9.82
N ALA A 14 31.33 -32.85 -8.62
CA ALA A 14 30.15 -32.05 -8.34
C ALA A 14 30.32 -30.56 -8.71
N GLU A 15 31.48 -30.15 -9.26
CA GLU A 15 31.69 -28.77 -9.69
C GLU A 15 30.80 -28.49 -10.92
N PRO A 16 29.93 -27.48 -10.89
CA PRO A 16 29.00 -27.21 -11.98
C PRO A 16 29.69 -26.40 -13.09
N VAL A 17 30.64 -27.04 -13.78
CA VAL A 17 31.51 -26.40 -14.79
C VAL A 17 30.71 -25.72 -15.89
N GLU A 18 29.64 -26.36 -16.37
CA GLU A 18 28.76 -25.80 -17.40
C GLU A 18 28.06 -24.52 -16.93
N LEU A 19 27.58 -24.49 -15.68
CA LEU A 19 26.96 -23.31 -15.09
C LEU A 19 27.99 -22.18 -14.94
N ILE A 20 29.19 -22.49 -14.46
CA ILE A 20 30.29 -21.52 -14.33
C ILE A 20 30.62 -20.92 -15.70
N GLU A 21 30.64 -21.72 -16.76
CA GLU A 21 30.90 -21.24 -18.11
C GLU A 21 29.75 -20.42 -18.69
N ALA A 22 28.50 -20.82 -18.46
CA ALA A 22 27.32 -20.04 -18.83
C ALA A 22 27.32 -18.66 -18.15
N VAL A 23 27.62 -18.61 -16.84
CA VAL A 23 27.74 -17.35 -16.09
C VAL A 23 28.88 -16.48 -16.63
N LYS A 24 30.03 -17.07 -17.00
CA LYS A 24 31.13 -16.32 -17.64
C LYS A 24 30.70 -15.72 -18.99
N LYS A 25 29.95 -16.45 -19.81
CA LYS A 25 29.42 -15.95 -21.09
C LYS A 25 28.42 -14.81 -20.87
N LEU A 26 27.51 -14.95 -19.91
CA LEU A 26 26.56 -13.89 -19.53
C LEU A 26 27.29 -12.63 -19.03
N ARG A 27 28.27 -12.76 -18.14
CA ARG A 27 29.07 -11.61 -17.66
C ARG A 27 29.78 -10.88 -18.79
N LYS A 28 30.31 -11.60 -19.79
CA LYS A 28 30.91 -10.99 -21.00
C LYS A 28 29.87 -10.26 -21.86
N ALA A 29 28.66 -10.79 -21.97
CA ALA A 29 27.56 -10.13 -22.67
C ALA A 29 27.16 -8.83 -21.97
N PHE A 30 26.95 -8.87 -20.65
CA PHE A 30 26.62 -7.69 -19.84
C PHE A 30 27.71 -6.62 -19.88
N THR A 31 28.98 -6.98 -19.77
CA THR A 31 30.08 -5.98 -19.88
C THR A 31 30.21 -5.37 -21.27
N ARG A 32 29.89 -6.11 -22.34
CA ARG A 32 29.82 -5.56 -23.70
C ARG A 32 28.65 -4.61 -23.86
N GLU A 33 27.50 -4.98 -23.29
CA GLU A 33 26.31 -4.15 -23.27
C GLU A 33 26.54 -2.86 -22.49
N GLU A 34 27.13 -2.94 -21.28
CA GLU A 34 27.49 -1.81 -20.43
C GLU A 34 28.47 -0.83 -21.11
N LYS A 35 29.47 -1.34 -21.84
CA LYS A 35 30.37 -0.50 -22.67
C LYS A 35 29.65 0.20 -23.83
N THR A 36 28.58 -0.39 -24.34
CA THR A 36 27.70 0.20 -25.37
C THR A 36 26.67 1.15 -24.75
N ARG A 37 26.44 1.03 -23.44
CA ARG A 37 25.50 1.79 -22.60
C ARG A 37 26.11 3.09 -22.06
N LYS A 38 27.08 3.68 -22.75
CA LYS A 38 27.49 5.07 -22.48
C LYS A 38 26.23 5.94 -22.65
N GLY A 39 25.83 6.61 -21.58
CA GLY A 39 24.68 7.51 -21.60
C GLY A 39 24.87 8.62 -22.63
N LEU A 40 23.77 9.30 -23.00
CA LEU A 40 23.89 10.47 -23.87
C LEU A 40 24.80 11.52 -23.22
N PRO A 41 25.68 12.17 -23.99
CA PRO A 41 26.32 13.42 -23.58
C PRO A 41 25.31 14.41 -23.00
N LEU A 42 25.74 15.20 -22.00
CA LEU A 42 24.89 16.16 -21.31
C LEU A 42 24.20 17.14 -22.27
N GLU A 43 24.93 17.62 -23.28
CA GLU A 43 24.43 18.48 -24.36
C GLU A 43 23.21 17.88 -25.07
N LEU A 44 23.26 16.58 -25.38
CA LEU A 44 22.14 15.90 -26.04
C LEU A 44 20.96 15.70 -25.10
N LYS A 45 21.21 15.39 -23.83
CA LYS A 45 20.16 15.30 -22.81
C LYS A 45 19.41 16.62 -22.66
N GLN A 46 20.15 17.74 -22.61
CA GLN A 46 19.58 19.08 -22.54
C GLN A 46 18.74 19.41 -23.77
N LYS A 47 19.22 19.12 -24.99
CA LYS A 47 18.44 19.32 -26.22
C LYS A 47 17.14 18.52 -26.22
N VAL A 48 17.20 17.23 -25.86
CA VAL A 48 16.02 16.36 -25.76
C VAL A 48 15.03 16.91 -24.72
N SER A 49 15.53 17.31 -23.55
CA SER A 49 14.71 17.90 -22.49
C SER A 49 13.98 19.16 -22.95
N LEU A 50 14.67 20.09 -23.62
CA LEU A 50 14.08 21.32 -24.12
C LEU A 50 12.97 21.09 -25.15
N GLU A 51 13.17 20.15 -26.07
CA GLU A 51 12.14 19.85 -27.08
C GLU A 51 10.92 19.15 -26.51
N ILE A 52 11.11 18.26 -25.54
CA ILE A 52 10.01 17.63 -24.83
C ILE A 52 9.24 18.68 -24.03
N LEU A 53 9.93 19.58 -23.33
CA LEU A 53 9.30 20.69 -22.61
C LEU A 53 8.52 21.60 -23.54
N GLN A 54 9.08 21.94 -24.71
CA GLN A 54 8.35 22.73 -25.72
C GLN A 54 7.09 21.98 -26.18
N ARG A 55 7.19 20.67 -26.43
CA ARG A 55 6.04 19.86 -26.84
C ARG A 55 4.95 19.83 -25.79
N LEU A 56 5.33 19.72 -24.52
CA LEU A 56 4.43 19.75 -23.37
C LEU A 56 3.78 21.13 -23.20
N HIS A 57 4.54 22.20 -23.38
CA HIS A 57 4.01 23.57 -23.35
C HIS A 57 2.99 23.81 -24.48
N ASP A 58 3.25 23.31 -25.69
CA ASP A 58 2.35 23.45 -26.84
C ASP A 58 1.00 22.74 -26.66
N LEU A 59 0.90 21.76 -25.75
CA LEU A 59 -0.37 21.11 -25.38
C LEU A 59 -1.24 21.97 -24.45
N GLY A 60 -0.65 22.95 -23.77
CA GLY A 60 -1.32 23.85 -22.84
C GLY A 60 -1.41 23.30 -21.40
N GLU A 61 -1.56 24.22 -20.43
CA GLU A 61 -1.53 23.92 -18.98
C GLU A 61 -2.68 23.02 -18.49
N GLY A 62 -3.73 22.83 -19.28
CA GLY A 62 -4.91 22.02 -18.94
C GLY A 62 -4.87 20.56 -19.43
N SER A 63 -3.80 20.13 -20.09
CA SER A 63 -3.69 18.76 -20.64
C SER A 63 -3.66 17.71 -19.52
N ASN A 64 -4.42 16.62 -19.66
CA ASN A 64 -4.38 15.53 -18.70
C ASN A 64 -3.07 14.69 -18.84
N THR A 65 -2.77 13.86 -17.84
CA THR A 65 -1.53 13.06 -17.81
C THR A 65 -1.41 12.10 -18.99
N THR A 66 -2.52 11.56 -19.49
CA THR A 66 -2.55 10.65 -20.65
C THR A 66 -2.16 11.40 -21.93
N GLU A 67 -2.72 12.59 -22.15
CA GLU A 67 -2.37 13.45 -23.29
C GLU A 67 -0.88 13.85 -23.27
N GLN A 68 -0.34 14.15 -22.08
CA GLN A 68 1.09 14.43 -21.93
C GLN A 68 1.95 13.23 -22.30
N GLN A 69 1.61 12.02 -21.82
CA GLN A 69 2.34 10.80 -22.16
C GLN A 69 2.30 10.50 -23.66
N GLU A 70 1.12 10.58 -24.26
CA GLU A 70 0.92 10.35 -25.69
C GLU A 70 1.72 11.34 -26.54
N ALA A 71 1.77 12.61 -26.14
CA ALA A 71 2.53 13.60 -26.87
C ALA A 71 4.04 13.39 -26.82
N VAL A 72 4.57 12.95 -25.67
CA VAL A 72 6.00 12.64 -25.54
C VAL A 72 6.35 11.38 -26.36
N GLU A 73 5.52 10.35 -26.34
CA GLU A 73 5.75 9.15 -27.14
C GLU A 73 5.61 9.44 -28.64
N ALA A 74 4.63 10.27 -29.04
CA ALA A 74 4.48 10.73 -30.42
C ALA A 74 5.71 11.51 -30.90
N TRP A 75 6.28 12.37 -30.05
CA TRP A 75 7.54 13.07 -30.34
C TRP A 75 8.68 12.08 -30.58
N ARG A 76 8.84 11.08 -29.70
CA ARG A 76 9.89 10.05 -29.84
C ARG A 76 9.76 9.29 -31.17
N VAL A 77 8.55 8.82 -31.50
CA VAL A 77 8.28 8.08 -32.73
C VAL A 77 8.53 8.94 -33.96
N GLY A 78 8.10 10.21 -33.93
CA GLY A 78 8.38 11.19 -34.98
C GLY A 78 9.87 11.40 -35.21
N LYS A 79 10.63 11.63 -34.12
CA LYS A 79 12.09 11.79 -34.19
C LYS A 79 12.79 10.57 -34.77
N LEU A 80 12.41 9.36 -34.36
CA LEU A 80 12.97 8.13 -34.92
C LEU A 80 12.67 7.99 -36.42
N LYS A 81 11.48 8.40 -36.86
CA LYS A 81 11.11 8.40 -38.29
C LYS A 81 11.94 9.40 -39.09
N ASP A 82 12.15 10.61 -38.57
CA ASP A 82 12.98 11.64 -39.21
C ASP A 82 14.42 11.17 -39.35
N MET A 83 14.98 10.58 -38.29
CA MET A 83 16.35 10.04 -38.27
C MET A 83 16.52 8.80 -39.16
N ARG A 84 15.45 8.09 -39.51
CA ARG A 84 15.47 6.98 -40.48
C ARG A 84 15.34 7.46 -41.92
N SER A 85 14.60 8.54 -42.15
CA SER A 85 14.29 9.08 -43.49
C SER A 85 15.34 10.08 -43.99
N ALA A 86 16.19 10.60 -43.09
CA ALA A 86 17.29 11.49 -43.45
C ALA A 86 18.40 10.75 -44.23
N SER A 87 18.32 10.80 -45.56
CA SER A 87 19.52 10.82 -46.42
C SER A 87 20.33 12.08 -46.06
N SER A 88 21.66 12.01 -46.09
CA SER A 88 22.66 12.91 -45.47
C SER A 88 22.55 14.44 -45.73
N LYS A 89 21.51 14.94 -46.41
CA LYS A 89 21.30 16.37 -46.73
C LYS A 89 20.46 17.15 -45.71
N ASN A 90 19.70 16.51 -44.80
CA ASN A 90 18.88 17.22 -43.79
C ASN A 90 19.44 17.18 -42.35
N LEU A 91 20.67 16.71 -42.14
CA LEU A 91 21.35 16.77 -40.83
C LEU A 91 21.60 18.22 -40.34
N SER A 92 21.40 19.22 -41.19
CA SER A 92 21.72 20.62 -40.95
C SER A 92 20.76 21.36 -40.01
N ASN A 93 19.56 20.86 -39.72
CA ASN A 93 18.61 21.58 -38.85
C ASN A 93 18.84 21.38 -37.35
N PHE A 94 19.75 20.49 -36.94
CA PHE A 94 19.98 20.18 -35.51
C PHE A 94 21.39 20.51 -35.00
N GLY A 95 22.30 20.88 -35.91
CA GLY A 95 23.71 21.09 -35.60
C GLY A 95 24.36 19.89 -34.91
N LEU A 96 23.84 18.67 -35.12
CA LEU A 96 24.36 17.46 -34.49
C LEU A 96 25.42 16.80 -35.37
N SER A 97 26.50 16.34 -34.75
CA SER A 97 27.46 15.47 -35.42
C SER A 97 26.76 14.19 -35.90
N SER A 98 27.31 13.56 -36.95
CA SER A 98 26.87 12.23 -37.40
C SER A 98 26.96 11.20 -36.26
N GLU A 99 27.90 11.37 -35.34
CA GLU A 99 28.08 10.49 -34.18
C GLU A 99 26.97 10.69 -33.14
N ASP A 100 26.68 11.95 -32.79
CA ASP A 100 25.61 12.33 -31.87
C ASP A 100 24.24 11.84 -32.35
N SER A 101 23.98 11.99 -33.65
CA SER A 101 22.74 11.50 -34.27
C SER A 101 22.62 9.98 -34.14
N ARG A 102 23.72 9.23 -34.31
CA ARG A 102 23.71 7.78 -34.14
C ARG A 102 23.52 7.38 -32.68
N MET A 103 24.11 8.11 -31.74
CA MET A 103 23.95 7.87 -30.30
C MET A 103 22.52 8.15 -29.84
N LEU A 104 21.96 9.31 -30.24
CA LEU A 104 20.59 9.68 -29.93
C LEU A 104 19.59 8.67 -30.49
N LYS A 105 19.76 8.22 -31.74
CA LYS A 105 18.88 7.22 -32.37
C LYS A 105 18.83 5.93 -31.56
N ARG A 106 20.01 5.37 -31.23
CA ARG A 106 20.10 4.14 -30.43
C ARG A 106 19.46 4.30 -29.07
N ALA A 107 19.62 5.47 -28.46
CA ALA A 107 19.11 5.68 -27.13
C ALA A 107 17.59 5.90 -27.11
N LEU A 108 17.03 6.59 -28.11
CA LEU A 108 15.58 6.67 -28.31
C LEU A 108 14.96 5.29 -28.65
N GLU A 109 15.67 4.43 -29.39
CA GLU A 109 15.16 3.08 -29.73
C GLU A 109 15.21 2.13 -28.52
N PHE A 110 16.34 2.07 -27.80
CA PHE A 110 16.62 0.99 -26.84
C PHE A 110 16.77 1.42 -25.38
N ASN A 111 16.95 2.71 -25.10
CA ASN A 111 17.22 3.22 -23.74
C ASN A 111 16.28 4.37 -23.34
N TRP A 112 15.04 4.36 -23.85
CA TRP A 112 14.11 5.47 -23.68
C TRP A 112 13.79 5.80 -22.23
N GLN A 113 13.42 4.78 -21.43
CA GLN A 113 13.13 4.97 -20.00
C GLN A 113 14.30 5.62 -19.25
N ARG A 114 15.53 5.20 -19.56
CA ARG A 114 16.73 5.76 -18.94
C ARG A 114 16.97 7.21 -19.35
N ILE A 115 16.63 7.60 -20.58
CA ILE A 115 16.68 9.01 -20.98
C ILE A 115 15.70 9.83 -20.15
N LEU A 116 14.46 9.34 -20.00
CA LEU A 116 13.43 10.01 -19.19
C LEU A 116 13.87 10.22 -17.74
N GLU A 117 14.44 9.18 -17.12
CA GLU A 117 15.05 9.26 -15.79
C GLU A 117 16.19 10.28 -15.75
N ASP A 118 17.11 10.21 -16.72
CA ASP A 118 18.29 11.08 -16.80
C ASP A 118 17.92 12.57 -17.01
N ILE A 119 16.80 12.86 -17.68
CA ILE A 119 16.30 14.24 -17.88
C ILE A 119 15.30 14.66 -16.79
N GLY A 120 14.99 13.77 -15.83
CA GLY A 120 14.06 14.05 -14.73
C GLY A 120 12.59 14.18 -15.17
N LEU A 121 12.21 13.61 -16.31
CA LEU A 121 10.81 13.64 -16.77
C LEU A 121 10.03 12.49 -16.13
N TRP A 122 9.25 12.82 -15.11
CA TRP A 122 8.32 11.89 -14.45
C TRP A 122 6.87 12.31 -14.74
N ILE A 123 6.17 11.55 -15.58
CA ILE A 123 4.73 11.72 -15.81
C ILE A 123 4.02 10.56 -15.08
N PRO A 124 3.26 10.83 -14.01
CA PRO A 124 2.60 9.78 -13.24
C PRO A 124 1.76 8.88 -14.15
N PRO A 125 1.89 7.55 -14.06
CA PRO A 125 0.97 6.67 -14.76
C PRO A 125 -0.45 6.94 -14.27
N THR A 126 -1.42 6.95 -15.18
CA THR A 126 -2.83 6.91 -14.80
C THR A 126 -3.09 5.56 -14.15
N ILE A 127 -3.13 5.51 -12.82
CA ILE A 127 -3.48 4.32 -12.07
C ILE A 127 -5.00 4.23 -12.09
N TYR A 128 -5.54 3.39 -12.96
CA TYR A 128 -6.91 2.94 -12.83
C TYR A 128 -6.94 1.93 -11.67
N HIS A 129 -7.49 2.33 -10.54
CA HIS A 129 -7.84 1.39 -9.48
C HIS A 129 -9.01 0.55 -9.98
N ILE A 130 -8.69 -0.57 -10.62
CA ILE A 130 -9.67 -1.62 -10.88
C ILE A 130 -9.65 -2.47 -9.61
N GLU A 131 -10.60 -2.25 -8.72
CA GLU A 131 -10.88 -3.20 -7.65
C GLU A 131 -11.30 -4.51 -8.33
N HIS A 132 -10.34 -5.43 -8.42
CA HIS A 132 -10.62 -6.82 -8.73
C HIS A 132 -11.13 -7.43 -7.42
N ASP A 133 -12.44 -7.62 -7.34
CA ASP A 133 -13.04 -8.47 -6.32
C ASP A 133 -12.75 -9.93 -6.69
N ASP A 134 -11.50 -10.34 -6.52
CA ASP A 134 -11.03 -11.72 -6.73
C ASP A 134 -11.56 -12.66 -5.62
N LYS A 135 -12.41 -12.15 -4.72
CA LYS A 135 -13.04 -12.93 -3.66
C LYS A 135 -14.16 -13.79 -4.27
N PRO A 136 -14.06 -15.12 -4.21
CA PRO A 136 -15.15 -15.98 -4.67
C PRO A 136 -16.40 -15.74 -3.81
N GLU A 137 -17.56 -15.68 -4.46
CA GLU A 137 -18.89 -15.36 -3.89
C GLU A 137 -19.31 -16.22 -2.67
N ASN A 138 -18.57 -17.31 -2.38
CA ASN A 138 -18.87 -18.30 -1.34
C ASN A 138 -17.70 -18.59 -0.38
N GLU A 139 -16.66 -17.75 -0.32
CA GLU A 139 -15.69 -17.87 0.77
C GLU A 139 -16.30 -17.31 2.06
N PRO A 140 -16.36 -18.09 3.16
CA PRO A 140 -16.71 -17.54 4.46
C PRO A 140 -15.75 -16.40 4.75
N GLU A 141 -16.28 -15.25 5.16
CA GLU A 141 -15.45 -14.14 5.65
C GLU A 141 -14.49 -14.71 6.70
N ASP A 142 -13.19 -14.38 6.58
CA ASP A 142 -12.20 -14.76 7.59
C ASP A 142 -12.74 -14.33 8.95
N GLU A 143 -13.25 -15.29 9.74
CA GLU A 143 -13.80 -15.02 11.05
C GLU A 143 -12.69 -14.38 11.88
N GLU A 144 -12.82 -13.09 12.14
CA GLU A 144 -11.83 -12.33 12.90
C GLU A 144 -11.70 -13.00 14.28
N ILE A 145 -10.55 -13.64 14.54
CA ILE A 145 -10.37 -14.49 15.71
C ILE A 145 -10.44 -13.62 16.96
N ILE A 146 -11.53 -13.76 17.73
CA ILE A 146 -11.70 -13.06 19.01
C ILE A 146 -10.86 -13.77 20.09
N PRO A 147 -9.88 -13.11 20.73
CA PRO A 147 -9.08 -13.72 21.78
C PRO A 147 -9.91 -13.99 23.04
N GLY A 148 -9.72 -15.17 23.63
CA GLY A 148 -10.30 -15.56 24.92
C GLY A 148 -11.40 -16.63 24.82
N PRO A 149 -12.19 -16.81 25.88
CA PRO A 149 -13.32 -17.73 25.88
C PRO A 149 -14.36 -17.35 24.81
N PRO A 150 -15.12 -18.33 24.29
CA PRO A 150 -16.19 -18.03 23.34
C PRO A 150 -17.24 -17.12 24.00
N LEU A 151 -17.70 -16.12 23.24
CA LEU A 151 -18.71 -15.19 23.70
C LEU A 151 -20.09 -15.87 23.79
N PRO A 152 -20.79 -15.77 24.94
CA PRO A 152 -22.18 -16.22 25.03
C PRO A 152 -23.09 -15.51 24.01
N PRO A 153 -24.11 -16.18 23.46
CA PRO A 153 -25.05 -15.56 22.52
C PRO A 153 -25.82 -14.38 23.16
N GLU A 154 -26.03 -14.42 24.48
CA GLU A 154 -26.67 -13.36 25.25
C GLU A 154 -25.95 -12.01 25.14
N CYS A 155 -24.66 -12.02 24.80
CA CYS A 155 -23.82 -10.83 24.66
C CYS A 155 -24.11 -10.01 23.41
N ASN A 156 -24.76 -10.60 22.40
CA ASN A 156 -25.00 -10.02 21.07
C ASN A 156 -23.78 -9.23 20.56
N THR A 157 -22.65 -9.91 20.44
CA THR A 157 -21.38 -9.29 20.09
C THR A 157 -21.40 -8.76 18.67
N GLU A 158 -20.98 -7.50 18.53
CA GLU A 158 -20.71 -6.85 17.26
C GLU A 158 -19.24 -6.39 17.25
N LEU A 159 -18.50 -6.84 16.23
CA LEU A 159 -17.15 -6.36 15.93
C LEU A 159 -17.22 -4.92 15.42
N HIS A 160 -16.11 -4.20 15.54
CA HIS A 160 -15.96 -2.82 15.06
C HIS A 160 -17.14 -1.91 15.40
N THR A 161 -17.59 -1.95 16.65
CA THR A 161 -18.82 -1.29 17.08
C THR A 161 -18.59 -0.59 18.42
N ASP A 162 -18.97 0.70 18.50
CA ASP A 162 -19.04 1.45 19.75
C ASP A 162 -20.48 1.92 20.03
N TYR A 163 -21.05 1.38 21.10
CA TYR A 163 -22.33 1.83 21.63
C TYR A 163 -22.15 2.94 22.68
N GLY A 164 -22.94 4.01 22.52
CA GLY A 164 -23.08 5.07 23.51
C GLY A 164 -23.96 4.66 24.70
N GLY A 165 -23.80 5.36 25.82
CA GLY A 165 -24.63 5.14 27.01
C GLY A 165 -24.02 5.75 28.26
N THR A 166 -24.77 5.75 29.36
CA THR A 166 -24.28 6.21 30.66
C THR A 166 -23.39 5.15 31.29
N ALA A 167 -22.14 5.48 31.59
CA ALA A 167 -21.22 4.53 32.21
C ALA A 167 -21.68 4.17 33.63
N VAL A 168 -22.05 2.90 33.85
CA VAL A 168 -22.27 2.34 35.19
C VAL A 168 -20.98 1.82 35.80
N ARG A 169 -19.97 1.54 34.95
CA ARG A 169 -18.58 1.32 35.34
C ARG A 169 -17.64 1.82 34.25
N TRP A 170 -16.67 2.63 34.64
CA TRP A 170 -15.72 3.28 33.74
C TRP A 170 -14.62 2.30 33.30
N GLY A 171 -14.38 2.19 31.99
CA GLY A 171 -13.35 1.31 31.42
C GLY A 171 -11.93 1.74 31.76
N LEU A 172 -11.68 3.05 31.91
CA LEU A 172 -10.36 3.61 32.32
C LEU A 172 -9.77 2.97 33.58
N THR A 173 -10.63 2.45 34.49
CA THR A 173 -10.21 1.75 35.71
C THR A 173 -10.74 0.32 35.79
N HIS A 174 -11.42 -0.16 34.74
CA HIS A 174 -12.01 -1.48 34.69
C HIS A 174 -11.50 -2.25 33.48
N HIS A 175 -10.48 -3.08 33.70
CA HIS A 175 -9.88 -3.89 32.66
C HIS A 175 -10.32 -5.35 32.77
N LYS A 176 -10.44 -6.02 31.63
CA LYS A 176 -10.81 -7.43 31.49
C LYS A 176 -9.94 -8.12 30.44
N GLU A 177 -9.54 -9.35 30.71
CA GLU A 177 -8.60 -10.08 29.83
C GLU A 177 -9.22 -10.43 28.46
N SER A 178 -10.55 -10.54 28.39
CA SER A 178 -11.27 -10.85 27.16
C SER A 178 -12.59 -10.08 27.01
N ALA A 179 -13.10 -10.05 25.77
CA ALA A 179 -14.43 -9.54 25.48
C ALA A 179 -15.53 -10.33 26.22
N ALA A 180 -15.38 -11.66 26.31
CA ALA A 180 -16.30 -12.53 27.04
C ALA A 180 -16.38 -12.16 28.54
N ASP A 181 -15.23 -11.90 29.17
CA ASP A 181 -15.19 -11.45 30.57
C ASP A 181 -15.81 -10.06 30.76
N CYS A 182 -15.72 -9.19 29.76
CA CYS A 182 -16.35 -7.88 29.79
C CYS A 182 -17.88 -7.98 29.69
N CYS A 183 -18.40 -8.78 28.76
CA CYS A 183 -19.82 -9.07 28.68
C CYS A 183 -20.34 -9.70 29.98
N GLN A 184 -19.65 -10.72 30.51
CA GLN A 184 -20.05 -11.38 31.75
C GLN A 184 -20.07 -10.38 32.92
N ALA A 185 -19.12 -9.44 32.98
CA ALA A 185 -19.13 -8.38 33.98
C ALA A 185 -20.36 -7.45 33.86
N CYS A 186 -20.84 -7.19 32.65
CA CYS A 186 -22.10 -6.45 32.42
C CYS A 186 -23.30 -7.23 32.97
N ILE A 187 -23.42 -8.51 32.60
CA ILE A 187 -24.49 -9.41 33.07
C ILE A 187 -24.50 -9.47 34.61
N ASP A 188 -23.33 -9.66 35.21
CA ASP A 188 -23.21 -9.75 36.66
C ASP A 188 -23.50 -8.42 37.37
N GLN A 189 -23.16 -7.28 36.75
CA GLN A 189 -23.50 -5.97 37.29
C GLN A 189 -25.02 -5.77 37.23
N ALA A 190 -25.65 -6.13 36.11
CA ALA A 190 -27.10 -6.01 35.92
C ALA A 190 -27.89 -6.85 36.94
N LYS A 191 -27.43 -8.08 37.24
CA LYS A 191 -28.02 -8.98 38.24
C LYS A 191 -27.85 -8.47 39.68
N ARG A 192 -26.71 -7.85 40.00
CA ARG A 192 -26.39 -7.34 41.35
C ARG A 192 -26.84 -5.90 41.61
N ALA A 193 -27.32 -5.20 40.59
CA ALA A 193 -27.76 -3.83 40.70
C ALA A 193 -28.90 -3.69 41.73
N ARG A 194 -28.75 -2.72 42.64
CA ARG A 194 -29.78 -2.41 43.65
C ARG A 194 -31.06 -1.90 42.98
N PRO A 195 -32.23 -2.05 43.61
CA PRO A 195 -33.45 -1.42 43.14
C PRO A 195 -33.25 0.10 42.95
N GLY A 196 -33.57 0.61 41.76
CA GLY A 196 -33.39 2.02 41.40
C GLY A 196 -31.99 2.42 40.88
N ALA A 197 -31.01 1.51 40.89
CA ALA A 197 -29.72 1.75 40.25
C ALA A 197 -29.77 1.42 38.75
N LEU A 198 -28.94 2.11 37.96
CA LEU A 198 -28.76 1.80 36.54
C LEU A 198 -28.13 0.41 36.39
N LYS A 199 -28.81 -0.44 35.61
CA LYS A 199 -28.37 -1.80 35.28
C LYS A 199 -27.61 -1.75 33.97
N CYS A 200 -26.44 -2.38 33.93
CA CYS A 200 -25.70 -2.53 32.68
C CYS A 200 -26.57 -3.25 31.66
N ASN A 201 -26.64 -2.73 30.46
CA ASN A 201 -27.19 -3.45 29.32
C ASN A 201 -26.29 -3.38 28.08
N ILE A 202 -25.20 -2.62 28.14
CA ILE A 202 -24.25 -2.43 27.05
C ILE A 202 -22.84 -2.65 27.60
N TRP A 203 -22.04 -3.45 26.90
CA TRP A 203 -20.63 -3.61 27.19
C TRP A 203 -19.79 -3.16 25.99
N VAL A 204 -18.67 -2.49 26.22
CA VAL A 204 -17.73 -2.06 25.18
C VAL A 204 -16.32 -2.42 25.63
N TYR A 205 -15.59 -3.15 24.80
CA TYR A 205 -14.31 -3.74 25.08
C TYR A 205 -13.24 -3.28 24.08
N CYS A 206 -12.03 -3.01 24.58
CA CYS A 206 -10.87 -2.71 23.73
C CYS A 206 -9.97 -3.94 23.52
N PRO A 207 -10.08 -4.65 22.38
CA PRO A 207 -9.23 -5.79 22.06
C PRO A 207 -7.83 -5.41 21.57
N SER A 208 -7.64 -4.19 21.06
CA SER A 208 -6.36 -3.75 20.48
C SER A 208 -5.27 -3.59 21.53
N GLU A 209 -4.10 -4.21 21.32
CA GLU A 209 -2.91 -4.04 22.18
C GLU A 209 -2.37 -2.60 22.14
N TYR A 210 -2.64 -1.87 21.06
CA TYR A 210 -2.23 -0.48 20.89
C TYR A 210 -3.25 0.53 21.45
N GLY A 211 -4.32 0.05 22.09
CA GLY A 211 -5.42 0.87 22.57
C GLY A 211 -6.47 1.14 21.49
N CYS A 212 -7.55 1.79 21.92
CA CYS A 212 -8.74 2.02 21.09
C CYS A 212 -9.05 3.50 20.96
N TYR A 213 -9.35 3.94 19.75
CA TYR A 213 -9.67 5.33 19.48
C TYR A 213 -11.10 5.68 19.93
N SER A 214 -11.25 6.77 20.67
CA SER A 214 -12.54 7.40 21.00
C SER A 214 -12.39 8.92 20.81
N PRO A 215 -13.43 9.62 20.36
CA PRO A 215 -13.38 11.09 20.22
C PRO A 215 -13.61 11.80 21.55
N ASP A 216 -12.80 11.48 22.54
CA ASP A 216 -12.77 12.17 23.81
C ASP A 216 -11.33 12.54 24.19
N LYS A 217 -11.18 13.08 25.40
CA LYS A 217 -9.89 13.60 25.90
C LYS A 217 -8.99 12.51 26.50
N TYR A 218 -9.45 11.27 26.57
CA TYR A 218 -8.75 10.18 27.22
C TYR A 218 -8.02 9.31 26.19
N GLU A 219 -6.94 8.70 26.65
CA GLU A 219 -6.22 7.69 25.91
C GLU A 219 -6.68 6.32 26.41
N HIS A 220 -7.38 5.57 25.55
CA HIS A 220 -7.92 4.27 25.94
C HIS A 220 -6.95 3.15 25.64
N LYS A 221 -6.77 2.28 26.64
CA LYS A 221 -5.77 1.21 26.61
C LYS A 221 -6.39 -0.15 26.31
N HIS A 222 -5.51 -1.08 25.94
CA HIS A 222 -5.86 -2.49 25.78
C HIS A 222 -6.60 -3.01 27.02
N GLN A 223 -7.59 -3.88 26.81
CA GLN A 223 -8.40 -4.54 27.85
C GLN A 223 -9.38 -3.63 28.60
N GLU A 224 -9.53 -2.36 28.24
CA GLU A 224 -10.59 -1.53 28.83
C GLU A 224 -11.97 -2.13 28.59
N CYS A 225 -12.75 -2.23 29.67
CA CYS A 225 -14.10 -2.77 29.68
C CYS A 225 -15.07 -1.73 30.25
N TRP A 226 -15.86 -1.15 29.36
CA TRP A 226 -16.87 -0.15 29.68
C TRP A 226 -18.22 -0.81 29.86
N LEU A 227 -18.81 -0.64 31.05
CA LEU A 227 -20.16 -1.09 31.34
C LEU A 227 -21.08 0.12 31.28
N LYS A 228 -22.04 0.11 30.37
CA LYS A 228 -22.93 1.24 30.09
C LYS A 228 -24.39 0.82 30.24
N GLN A 229 -25.24 1.82 30.49
CA GLN A 229 -26.70 1.70 30.48
C GLN A 229 -27.30 2.71 29.51
N ALA A 230 -28.27 2.26 28.72
CA ALA A 230 -29.16 3.13 27.97
C ALA A 230 -30.51 2.44 27.74
N ASP A 231 -31.63 3.18 27.89
CA ASP A 231 -32.97 2.62 27.61
C ASP A 231 -33.14 2.27 26.13
N HIS A 232 -32.51 3.06 25.26
CA HIS A 232 -32.41 2.82 23.82
C HIS A 232 -30.94 2.89 23.42
N PRO A 233 -30.24 1.73 23.32
CA PRO A 233 -28.83 1.69 22.92
C PRO A 233 -28.62 2.44 21.61
N ARG A 234 -27.79 3.48 21.65
CA ARG A 234 -27.47 4.30 20.48
C ARG A 234 -26.11 3.90 19.95
N LEU A 235 -26.07 3.55 18.68
CA LEU A 235 -24.82 3.32 17.98
C LEU A 235 -24.10 4.65 17.74
N ASN A 236 -22.83 4.74 18.16
CA ASN A 236 -21.98 5.89 17.86
C ASN A 236 -21.28 5.68 16.51
N PHE A 237 -20.51 4.61 16.41
CA PHE A 237 -19.75 4.23 15.22
C PHE A 237 -19.82 2.72 14.99
N LYS A 238 -19.85 2.32 13.72
CA LYS A 238 -19.83 0.93 13.29
C LYS A 238 -19.00 0.76 12.04
N ASP A 239 -18.30 -0.35 11.94
CA ASP A 239 -17.41 -0.77 10.86
C ASP A 239 -16.29 0.24 10.60
N ARG A 240 -16.58 1.32 9.88
CA ARG A 240 -15.60 2.34 9.47
C ARG A 240 -16.02 3.73 9.91
N TYR A 241 -15.03 4.54 10.30
CA TYR A 241 -15.28 5.97 10.52
C TYR A 241 -15.54 6.66 9.17
N PRO A 242 -16.62 7.46 9.03
CA PRO A 242 -16.91 8.18 7.79
C PRO A 242 -15.75 9.08 7.35
N GLU A 243 -15.50 9.19 6.05
CA GLU A 243 -14.42 10.04 5.52
C GLU A 243 -14.48 11.49 6.02
N PRO A 244 -15.65 12.19 5.98
CA PRO A 244 -15.73 13.57 6.49
C PRO A 244 -15.38 13.67 7.99
N TYR A 245 -15.64 12.61 8.75
CA TYR A 245 -15.30 12.55 10.16
C TYR A 245 -13.78 12.41 10.35
N ARG A 246 -13.12 11.57 9.54
CA ARG A 246 -11.66 11.39 9.58
C ARG A 246 -10.89 12.60 9.06
N ASP A 247 -11.45 13.36 8.12
CA ASP A 247 -10.89 14.63 7.65
C ASP A 247 -10.79 15.66 8.78
N SER A 248 -11.81 15.70 9.64
CA SER A 248 -11.84 16.55 10.83
C SER A 248 -11.12 15.95 12.05
N HIS A 249 -10.89 14.63 12.05
CA HIS A 249 -10.21 13.88 13.11
C HIS A 249 -9.09 13.03 12.52
N PRO A 250 -7.93 13.61 12.17
CA PRO A 250 -6.86 12.91 11.46
C PRO A 250 -6.27 11.72 12.24
N THR A 251 -6.48 11.66 13.56
CA THR A 251 -6.05 10.55 14.42
C THR A 251 -7.04 9.39 14.45
N ALA A 252 -8.24 9.55 13.88
CA ALA A 252 -9.22 8.48 13.82
C ALA A 252 -8.76 7.37 12.83
N PRO A 253 -8.74 6.10 13.27
CA PRO A 253 -8.40 4.98 12.40
C PRO A 253 -9.45 4.80 11.29
N VAL A 254 -9.15 3.93 10.32
CA VAL A 254 -10.11 3.58 9.25
C VAL A 254 -11.31 2.82 9.84
N VAL A 255 -11.02 1.85 10.70
CA VAL A 255 -11.96 0.88 11.26
C VAL A 255 -12.18 1.18 12.74
N VAL A 256 -13.40 1.00 13.23
CA VAL A 256 -13.73 1.16 14.65
C VAL A 256 -12.99 0.07 15.46
N PRO A 257 -12.13 0.43 16.43
CA PRO A 257 -11.30 -0.55 17.12
C PRO A 257 -11.99 -1.25 18.30
N TRP A 258 -13.22 -0.84 18.62
CA TRP A 258 -14.00 -1.36 19.74
C TRP A 258 -14.80 -2.60 19.35
N MET A 259 -14.99 -3.49 20.30
CA MET A 259 -15.96 -4.58 20.24
C MET A 259 -17.03 -4.31 21.27
N SER A 260 -18.31 -4.47 20.94
CA SER A 260 -19.37 -4.20 21.89
C SER A 260 -20.60 -5.05 21.66
N GLY A 261 -21.53 -5.01 22.61
CA GLY A 261 -22.79 -5.69 22.47
C GLY A 261 -23.82 -5.19 23.46
N VAL A 262 -25.09 -5.43 23.13
CA VAL A 262 -26.23 -5.19 24.00
C VAL A 262 -26.65 -6.52 24.59
N ILE A 263 -26.59 -6.67 25.91
CA ILE A 263 -26.99 -7.94 26.52
C ILE A 263 -28.50 -8.13 26.39
N THR A 264 -28.91 -9.36 26.13
CA THR A 264 -30.31 -9.77 26.24
C THR A 264 -30.57 -10.23 27.67
N ALA A 265 -31.55 -9.62 28.32
CA ALA A 265 -31.91 -9.86 29.72
C ALA A 265 -32.98 -10.95 29.85
#